data_AF-A0A852E4W9-F1
#
_entry.id   AF-A0A852E4W9-F1
#
_cell.length_a   1.000
_cell.length_b   1.000
_cell.length_c   1.000
_cell.angle_alpha   90.00
_cell.angle_beta   90.00
_cell.angle_gamma   90.00
#
_symmetry.space_group_name_H-M   'P 1'
#
loop_
_entity.id
_entity.type
_entity.pdbx_description
1 polymer ?
#
loop_
_entity_poly.entity_id
_entity_poly.type
_entity_poly.pdbx_seq_one_letter_code
_entity_poly.pdbx_strand_id
1 'polypeptide(L)'
;AATKLASAEKLMYFCTDQLGLEQDFEQKQMPDGKLPVDGFLLCVDVSRGMNRNFDEQLKFVSNLYNQLAKTKKPVVVVLTKCDEGVERYIRDAHAFALGKKNLQVVETSARSNVNVELAFGTLVQLVDKSRGKAKIIPYFEALKQQSQQIAAAKDKYEWLVGRVVKSHHEAWPDVSRKMRTAPEYQEYVYLEGTQKAKKLFLQHVQRLKREHIERRRRAYLALLPQALDALVPDLDEIDRLSRAKAEKLLEAKPDFLKWFVVLEETPWDATSHVDDADSERIPFDLLETPAGEQLYEAHLEKLRDERKRAEVRRAFRENLESSPFVTPGKPWEEARSFIMNEEFYLWLDESVYVDIYGKHQKQLIDRAKEDFQELLLEYSELFYELELDAKPSKEKMGVIQEVLGEEQRFKALQKLQAERDALVLKHVHFVYHPTKETCPSCAACVDARVEQLL
;
A
#
# COMPACT_ATOMS: atom_id res chain seq x y z
N ALA A 1 -42.82 41.59 -42.22
CA ALA A 1 -41.98 41.82 -41.03
C ALA A 1 -41.28 43.17 -41.17
N ALA A 2 -41.22 43.98 -40.11
CA ALA A 2 -40.45 45.22 -40.11
C ALA A 2 -38.95 44.88 -40.02
N THR A 3 -38.13 45.41 -40.92
CA THR A 3 -36.67 45.19 -40.97
C THR A 3 -35.86 46.38 -40.48
N LYS A 4 -36.54 47.50 -40.18
CA LYS A 4 -35.97 48.67 -39.53
C LYS A 4 -36.66 48.82 -38.19
N LEU A 5 -36.02 48.31 -37.15
CA LEU A 5 -36.53 48.47 -35.79
C LEU A 5 -35.97 49.78 -35.25
N ALA A 6 -36.83 50.62 -34.69
CA ALA A 6 -36.41 51.85 -34.02
C ALA A 6 -36.95 51.80 -32.60
N SER A 7 -36.08 52.02 -31.63
CA SER A 7 -36.47 52.16 -30.23
C SER A 7 -35.49 53.12 -29.59
N ALA A 8 -35.91 54.37 -29.42
CA ALA A 8 -35.20 55.30 -28.55
C ALA A 8 -35.17 54.70 -27.14
N GLU A 9 -34.03 54.80 -26.46
CA GLU A 9 -33.88 54.52 -25.02
C GLU A 9 -34.10 53.07 -24.56
N LYS A 10 -34.17 52.08 -25.47
CA LYS A 10 -34.24 50.68 -25.04
C LYS A 10 -32.90 50.19 -24.51
N LEU A 11 -32.94 49.68 -23.28
CA LEU A 11 -31.85 48.96 -22.63
C LEU A 11 -31.79 47.52 -23.14
N MET A 12 -30.57 47.00 -23.24
CA MET A 12 -30.32 45.59 -23.50
C MET A 12 -30.63 44.78 -22.22
N TYR A 13 -31.51 43.79 -22.33
CA TYR A 13 -31.81 42.84 -21.25
C TYR A 13 -31.17 41.48 -21.57
N PHE A 14 -30.47 40.91 -20.59
CA PHE A 14 -29.90 39.56 -20.68
C PHE A 14 -30.91 38.47 -20.28
N CYS A 15 -31.85 38.77 -19.37
CA CYS A 15 -32.98 37.89 -19.06
C CYS A 15 -34.21 38.71 -18.61
N THR A 16 -35.37 38.04 -18.54
CA THR A 16 -36.64 38.64 -18.11
C THR A 16 -36.64 39.13 -16.67
N ASP A 17 -35.79 38.56 -15.82
CA ASP A 17 -35.72 38.89 -14.40
C ASP A 17 -35.07 40.27 -14.15
N GLN A 18 -34.51 40.87 -15.19
CA GLN A 18 -33.96 42.23 -15.17
C GLN A 18 -35.01 43.32 -15.42
N LEU A 19 -36.25 42.95 -15.79
CA LEU A 19 -37.35 43.89 -15.96
C LEU A 19 -37.76 44.47 -14.60
N GLY A 20 -37.65 45.78 -14.43
CA GLY A 20 -37.91 46.51 -13.18
C GLY A 20 -36.70 46.65 -12.23
N LEU A 21 -35.55 46.08 -12.57
CA LEU A 21 -34.28 46.19 -11.83
C LEU A 21 -33.18 46.81 -12.70
N GLU A 22 -33.55 47.64 -13.68
CA GLU A 22 -32.63 48.15 -14.70
C GLU A 22 -31.45 48.94 -14.13
N GLN A 23 -31.58 49.47 -12.91
CA GLN A 23 -30.51 50.22 -12.23
C GLN A 23 -29.45 49.33 -11.59
N ASP A 24 -29.74 48.06 -11.33
CA ASP A 24 -28.82 47.12 -10.68
C ASP A 24 -27.87 46.43 -11.67
N PHE A 25 -28.06 46.66 -12.97
CA PHE A 25 -27.30 46.05 -14.06
C PHE A 25 -26.68 47.08 -14.99
N GLU A 26 -25.67 46.64 -15.75
CA GLU A 26 -25.03 47.47 -16.76
C GLU A 26 -26.03 47.90 -17.85
N GLN A 27 -26.35 49.20 -17.88
CA GLN A 27 -27.28 49.78 -18.84
C GLN A 27 -26.61 50.00 -20.19
N LYS A 28 -26.61 48.96 -21.04
CA LYS A 28 -26.21 49.09 -22.44
C LYS A 28 -27.39 49.56 -23.28
N GLN A 29 -27.35 50.84 -23.66
CA GLN A 29 -28.30 51.42 -24.60
C GLN A 29 -28.04 50.89 -26.01
N MET A 30 -29.12 50.69 -26.77
CA MET A 30 -29.04 50.36 -28.20
C MET A 30 -28.29 51.48 -28.97
N PRO A 31 -27.22 51.16 -29.72
CA PRO A 31 -26.53 52.14 -30.55
C PRO A 31 -27.49 52.80 -31.56
N ASP A 32 -27.46 54.14 -31.64
CA ASP A 32 -28.21 54.97 -32.60
C ASP A 32 -29.75 54.81 -32.61
N GLY A 33 -30.33 54.08 -31.67
CA GLY A 33 -31.78 53.83 -31.56
C GLY A 33 -32.41 53.13 -32.77
N LYS A 34 -31.61 52.64 -33.73
CA LYS A 34 -32.03 52.02 -34.99
C LYS A 34 -31.29 50.71 -35.22
N LEU A 35 -32.03 49.62 -35.34
CA LEU A 35 -31.48 48.28 -35.60
C LEU A 35 -31.97 47.79 -36.98
N PRO A 36 -31.10 47.79 -38.01
CA PRO A 36 -31.40 47.11 -39.26
C PRO A 36 -31.32 45.60 -39.06
N VAL A 37 -32.32 44.88 -39.54
CA VAL A 37 -32.31 43.41 -39.55
C VAL A 37 -31.79 42.92 -40.90
N ASP A 38 -30.63 42.26 -40.88
CA ASP A 38 -29.96 41.79 -42.09
C ASP A 38 -30.30 40.36 -42.49
N GLY A 39 -30.87 39.58 -41.57
CA GLY A 39 -31.27 38.22 -41.85
C GLY A 39 -32.08 37.64 -40.69
N PHE A 40 -32.62 36.44 -40.90
CA PHE A 40 -33.46 35.76 -39.92
C PHE A 40 -33.00 34.31 -39.70
N LEU A 41 -32.94 33.89 -38.44
CA LEU A 41 -32.95 32.48 -38.07
C LEU A 41 -34.41 32.08 -37.80
N LEU A 42 -34.91 31.14 -38.58
CA LEU A 42 -36.25 30.57 -38.43
C LEU A 42 -36.15 29.28 -37.61
N CYS A 43 -36.28 29.41 -36.30
CA CYS A 43 -36.13 28.29 -35.38
C CYS A 43 -37.36 27.37 -35.39
N VAL A 44 -37.12 26.08 -35.50
CA VAL A 44 -38.12 25.01 -35.42
C VAL A 44 -37.68 24.07 -34.31
N ASP A 45 -38.46 24.02 -33.24
CA ASP A 45 -38.30 23.01 -32.19
C ASP A 45 -38.74 21.65 -32.73
N VAL A 46 -37.83 20.68 -32.74
CA VAL A 46 -38.11 19.32 -33.24
C VAL A 46 -38.26 18.30 -32.12
N SER A 47 -38.29 18.72 -30.85
CA SER A 47 -38.48 17.79 -29.73
C SER A 47 -39.95 17.50 -29.41
N ARG A 48 -40.19 16.53 -28.53
CA ARG A 48 -41.53 16.25 -28.01
C ARG A 48 -41.90 17.27 -26.93
N GLY A 49 -42.44 18.41 -27.34
CA GLY A 49 -43.03 19.37 -26.40
C GLY A 49 -44.31 18.82 -25.76
N MET A 50 -44.42 18.88 -24.43
CA MET A 50 -45.70 18.63 -23.76
C MET A 50 -46.72 19.67 -24.27
N ASN A 51 -47.85 19.21 -24.79
CA ASN A 51 -48.95 20.04 -25.33
C ASN A 51 -48.64 20.85 -26.61
N ARG A 52 -47.67 20.44 -27.43
CA ARG A 52 -47.42 21.08 -28.73
C ARG A 52 -47.71 20.12 -29.89
N ASN A 53 -48.61 20.53 -30.79
CA ASN A 53 -48.80 19.84 -32.07
C ASN A 53 -47.77 20.34 -33.10
N PHE A 54 -46.90 19.44 -33.56
CA PHE A 54 -45.86 19.79 -34.53
C PHE A 54 -46.42 20.27 -35.87
N ASP A 55 -47.56 19.72 -36.33
CA ASP A 55 -48.17 20.13 -37.59
C ASP A 55 -48.68 21.59 -37.50
N GLU A 56 -49.19 22.01 -36.34
CA GLU A 56 -49.57 23.41 -36.08
C GLU A 56 -48.36 24.33 -36.00
N GLN A 57 -47.27 23.89 -35.36
CA GLN A 57 -46.01 24.61 -35.37
C GLN A 57 -45.50 24.79 -36.80
N LEU A 58 -45.53 23.75 -37.63
CA LEU A 58 -45.06 23.83 -39.01
C LEU A 58 -45.94 24.74 -39.87
N LYS A 59 -47.27 24.75 -39.65
CA LYS A 59 -48.19 25.73 -40.25
C LYS A 59 -47.83 27.16 -39.84
N PHE A 60 -47.56 27.40 -38.56
CA PHE A 60 -47.11 28.70 -38.06
C PHE A 60 -45.78 29.13 -38.69
N VAL A 61 -44.78 28.23 -38.71
CA VAL A 61 -43.46 28.46 -39.32
C VAL A 61 -43.59 28.77 -40.82
N SER A 62 -44.47 28.08 -41.54
CA SER A 62 -44.75 28.34 -42.96
C SER A 62 -45.35 29.73 -43.18
N ASN A 63 -46.32 30.12 -42.35
CA ASN A 63 -46.91 31.46 -42.38
C ASN A 63 -45.87 32.55 -42.06
N LEU A 64 -45.02 32.32 -41.05
CA LEU A 64 -43.94 33.22 -40.68
C LEU A 64 -42.93 33.38 -41.83
N TYR A 65 -42.48 32.27 -42.41
CA TYR A 65 -41.59 32.29 -43.57
C TYR A 65 -42.17 33.10 -44.73
N ASN A 66 -43.45 32.93 -45.06
CA ASN A 66 -44.09 33.70 -46.14
C ASN A 66 -44.07 35.21 -45.87
N GLN A 67 -44.11 35.65 -44.60
CA GLN A 67 -43.97 37.06 -44.23
C GLN A 67 -42.50 37.53 -44.24
N LEU A 68 -41.56 36.67 -43.86
CA LEU A 68 -40.12 36.94 -43.91
C LEU A 68 -39.61 37.03 -45.35
N ALA A 69 -40.06 36.14 -46.24
CA ALA A 69 -39.67 36.11 -47.64
C ALA A 69 -39.96 37.43 -48.38
N LYS A 70 -41.04 38.13 -48.02
CA LYS A 70 -41.39 39.47 -48.56
C LYS A 70 -40.33 40.52 -48.28
N THR A 71 -39.51 40.35 -47.23
CA THR A 71 -38.45 41.30 -46.86
C THR A 71 -37.22 41.21 -47.74
N LYS A 72 -37.08 40.13 -48.53
CA LYS A 72 -35.89 39.79 -49.34
C LYS A 72 -34.59 39.62 -48.53
N LYS A 73 -34.66 39.58 -47.19
CA LYS A 73 -33.51 39.26 -46.33
C LYS A 73 -33.30 37.74 -46.27
N PRO A 74 -32.04 37.26 -46.17
CA PRO A 74 -31.74 35.84 -45.99
C PRO A 74 -32.46 35.21 -44.79
N VAL A 75 -32.84 33.95 -44.94
CA VAL A 75 -33.46 33.14 -43.89
C VAL A 75 -32.77 31.78 -43.82
N VAL A 76 -32.38 31.36 -42.62
CA VAL A 76 -31.85 30.01 -42.33
C VAL A 76 -32.84 29.29 -41.42
N VAL A 77 -33.24 28.07 -41.76
CA VAL A 77 -34.02 27.22 -40.86
C VAL A 77 -33.09 26.62 -39.83
N VAL A 78 -33.42 26.76 -38.55
CA VAL A 78 -32.62 26.19 -37.46
C VAL A 78 -33.47 25.16 -36.75
N LEU A 79 -33.16 23.87 -36.91
CA LEU A 79 -33.81 22.83 -36.11
C LEU A 79 -33.15 22.85 -34.73
N THR A 80 -33.95 23.03 -33.69
CA THR A 80 -33.49 23.18 -32.31
C THR A 80 -33.86 21.96 -31.49
N LYS A 81 -33.04 21.66 -30.47
CA LYS A 81 -33.18 20.50 -29.58
C LYS A 81 -33.05 19.15 -30.30
N CYS A 82 -32.14 19.07 -31.27
CA CYS A 82 -31.88 17.84 -32.01
C CYS A 82 -31.32 16.70 -31.11
N ASP A 83 -30.86 16.99 -29.89
CA ASP A 83 -30.51 15.98 -28.87
C ASP A 83 -31.70 15.16 -28.37
N GLU A 84 -32.91 15.71 -28.45
CA GLU A 84 -34.17 15.06 -28.10
C GLU A 84 -35.18 15.13 -29.26
N GLY A 85 -34.67 15.31 -30.47
CA GLY A 85 -35.46 15.52 -31.67
C GLY A 85 -36.22 14.27 -32.10
N VAL A 86 -37.46 14.44 -32.54
CA VAL A 86 -38.25 13.38 -33.16
C VAL A 86 -37.87 13.28 -34.63
N GLU A 87 -37.44 12.11 -35.08
CA GLU A 87 -36.99 11.88 -36.46
C GLU A 87 -38.02 12.30 -37.52
N ARG A 88 -39.31 12.02 -37.28
CA ARG A 88 -40.40 12.50 -38.14
C ARG A 88 -40.42 14.02 -38.23
N TYR A 89 -40.29 14.75 -37.13
CA TYR A 89 -40.34 16.21 -37.10
C TYR A 89 -39.15 16.83 -37.82
N ILE A 90 -37.96 16.24 -37.64
CA ILE A 90 -36.74 16.62 -38.38
C ILE A 90 -36.97 16.45 -39.89
N ARG A 91 -37.46 15.27 -40.32
CA ARG A 91 -37.75 14.98 -41.73
C ARG A 91 -38.80 15.94 -42.31
N ASP A 92 -39.89 16.18 -41.60
CA ASP A 92 -40.98 17.04 -42.04
C ASP A 92 -40.51 18.53 -42.13
N ALA A 93 -39.61 18.97 -41.24
CA ALA A 93 -38.98 20.29 -41.32
C ALA A 93 -37.99 20.43 -42.49
N HIS A 94 -37.21 19.39 -42.79
CA HIS A 94 -36.37 19.34 -43.99
C HIS A 94 -37.21 19.36 -45.27
N ALA A 95 -38.31 18.61 -45.31
CA ALA A 95 -39.25 18.63 -46.44
C ALA A 95 -39.86 20.03 -46.64
N PHE A 96 -40.21 20.71 -45.55
CA PHE A 96 -40.65 22.11 -45.59
C PHE A 96 -39.59 23.03 -46.22
N ALA A 97 -38.33 22.92 -45.81
CA ALA A 97 -37.25 23.75 -46.34
C ALA A 97 -36.96 23.46 -47.83
N LEU A 98 -36.97 22.18 -48.22
CA LEU A 98 -36.76 21.74 -49.60
C LEU A 98 -37.84 22.25 -50.56
N GLY A 99 -39.09 22.34 -50.07
CA GLY A 99 -40.21 22.92 -50.81
C GLY A 99 -40.12 24.44 -51.05
N LYS A 100 -39.06 25.10 -50.55
CA LYS A 100 -38.82 26.54 -50.71
C LYS A 100 -37.47 26.79 -51.39
N LYS A 101 -37.37 27.90 -52.11
CA LYS A 101 -36.16 28.22 -52.88
C LYS A 101 -35.01 28.67 -51.95
N ASN A 102 -33.94 27.88 -51.90
CA ASN A 102 -32.65 28.20 -51.27
C ASN A 102 -32.67 28.40 -49.73
N LEU A 103 -33.55 27.71 -48.99
CA LEU A 103 -33.49 27.68 -47.52
C LEU A 103 -32.45 26.65 -47.06
N GLN A 104 -31.45 27.12 -46.32
CA GLN A 104 -30.49 26.26 -45.64
C GLN A 104 -31.07 25.81 -44.29
N VAL A 105 -30.82 24.55 -43.92
CA VAL A 105 -31.27 23.95 -42.66
C VAL A 105 -30.04 23.60 -41.83
N VAL A 106 -29.98 24.08 -40.59
CA VAL A 106 -28.94 23.73 -39.62
C VAL A 106 -29.58 23.05 -38.43
N GLU A 107 -29.15 21.82 -38.14
CA GLU A 107 -29.59 21.06 -36.97
C GLU A 107 -28.71 21.39 -35.77
N THR A 108 -29.32 21.77 -34.64
CA THR A 108 -28.62 22.34 -33.48
C THR A 108 -29.10 21.74 -32.17
N SER A 109 -28.20 21.74 -31.18
CA SER A 109 -28.54 21.54 -29.77
C SER A 109 -27.80 22.57 -28.94
N ALA A 110 -28.54 23.45 -28.27
CA ALA A 110 -27.94 24.38 -27.31
C ALA A 110 -27.39 23.63 -26.08
N ARG A 111 -28.06 22.54 -25.67
CA ARG A 111 -27.67 21.72 -24.52
C ARG A 111 -26.31 21.06 -24.74
N SER A 112 -26.11 20.50 -25.93
CA SER A 112 -24.87 19.80 -26.29
C SER A 112 -23.86 20.72 -27.01
N ASN A 113 -24.17 22.01 -27.13
CA ASN A 113 -23.41 23.00 -27.89
C ASN A 113 -23.04 22.53 -29.33
N VAL A 114 -24.01 21.95 -30.04
CA VAL A 114 -23.81 21.43 -31.40
C VAL A 114 -24.38 22.41 -32.41
N ASN A 115 -23.55 22.82 -33.37
CA ASN A 115 -23.88 23.65 -34.54
C ASN A 115 -24.54 25.02 -34.21
N VAL A 116 -24.53 25.48 -32.97
CA VAL A 116 -25.11 26.77 -32.58
C VAL A 116 -24.42 27.90 -33.35
N GLU A 117 -23.09 27.96 -33.30
CA GLU A 117 -22.30 28.94 -34.04
C GLU A 117 -22.43 28.75 -35.57
N LEU A 118 -22.53 27.50 -36.04
CA LEU A 118 -22.75 27.20 -37.46
C LEU A 118 -24.05 27.82 -37.98
N ALA A 119 -25.12 27.85 -37.20
CA ALA A 119 -26.38 28.48 -37.60
C ALA A 119 -26.23 29.98 -37.86
N PHE A 120 -25.54 30.69 -36.95
CA PHE A 120 -25.24 32.11 -37.12
C PHE A 120 -24.25 32.36 -38.27
N GLY A 121 -23.17 31.57 -38.35
CA GLY A 121 -22.18 31.67 -39.42
C GLY A 121 -22.79 31.45 -40.80
N THR A 122 -23.73 30.51 -40.91
CA THR A 122 -24.49 30.27 -42.15
C THR A 122 -25.29 31.52 -42.55
N LEU A 123 -25.99 32.15 -41.61
CA LEU A 123 -26.73 33.38 -41.90
C LEU A 123 -25.81 34.54 -42.32
N VAL A 124 -24.69 34.73 -41.60
CA VAL A 124 -23.70 35.78 -41.91
C VAL A 124 -23.16 35.63 -43.34
N GLN A 125 -22.86 34.40 -43.78
CA GLN A 125 -22.38 34.14 -45.14
C GLN A 125 -23.47 34.35 -46.22
N LEU A 126 -24.75 34.15 -45.89
CA LEU A 126 -25.84 34.49 -46.80
C LEU A 126 -26.07 35.99 -46.93
N VAL A 127 -25.82 36.75 -45.85
CA VAL A 127 -25.86 38.22 -45.84
C VAL A 127 -24.67 38.78 -46.63
N ASP A 128 -23.46 38.29 -46.34
CA ASP A 128 -22.22 38.70 -46.99
C ASP A 128 -21.71 37.59 -47.92
N LYS A 129 -22.18 37.65 -49.17
CA LYS A 129 -21.87 36.66 -50.22
C LYS A 129 -20.38 36.55 -50.57
N SER A 130 -19.54 37.50 -50.13
CA SER A 130 -18.09 37.44 -50.32
C SER A 130 -17.42 36.36 -49.47
N ARG A 131 -18.08 35.89 -48.40
CA ARG A 131 -17.52 34.95 -47.41
C ARG A 131 -17.71 33.46 -47.75
N GLY A 132 -18.13 33.14 -48.98
CA GLY A 132 -18.34 31.77 -49.42
C GLY A 132 -19.64 31.14 -48.90
N LYS A 133 -19.76 29.80 -49.00
CA LYS A 133 -20.93 29.03 -48.51
C LYS A 133 -20.55 28.16 -47.32
N ALA A 134 -21.42 28.11 -46.32
CA ALA A 134 -21.18 27.32 -45.11
C ALA A 134 -21.29 25.84 -45.45
N LYS A 135 -20.30 25.06 -44.99
CA LYS A 135 -20.43 23.60 -45.00
C LYS A 135 -21.35 23.21 -43.85
N ILE A 136 -22.59 22.86 -44.17
CA ILE A 136 -23.55 22.36 -43.19
C ILE A 136 -23.18 20.92 -42.87
N ILE A 137 -23.00 20.63 -41.58
CA ILE A 137 -22.65 19.31 -41.07
C ILE A 137 -23.89 18.70 -40.40
N PRO A 138 -24.27 17.45 -40.72
CA PRO A 138 -25.39 16.77 -40.06
C PRO A 138 -25.21 16.69 -38.54
N TYR A 139 -26.31 16.71 -37.78
CA TYR A 139 -26.26 16.77 -36.32
C TYR A 139 -25.40 15.68 -35.69
N PHE A 140 -25.56 14.42 -36.10
CA PHE A 140 -24.84 13.30 -35.49
C PHE A 140 -23.33 13.36 -35.73
N GLU A 141 -22.89 13.84 -36.90
CA GLU A 141 -21.48 14.02 -37.20
C GLU A 141 -20.89 15.16 -36.36
N ALA A 142 -21.60 16.29 -36.28
CA ALA A 142 -21.21 17.43 -35.46
C ALA A 142 -21.19 17.08 -33.97
N LEU A 143 -22.17 16.32 -33.48
CA LEU A 143 -22.22 15.82 -32.10
C LEU A 143 -21.03 14.91 -31.79
N LYS A 144 -20.65 14.03 -32.73
CA LYS A 144 -19.47 13.16 -32.57
C LYS A 144 -18.20 14.00 -32.47
N GLN A 145 -18.01 14.99 -33.35
CA GLN A 145 -16.86 15.90 -33.31
C GLN A 145 -16.81 16.70 -32.00
N GLN A 146 -17.95 17.25 -31.57
CA GLN A 146 -18.07 17.98 -30.31
C GLN A 146 -17.71 17.11 -29.10
N SER A 147 -18.20 15.87 -29.08
CA SER A 147 -17.91 14.91 -28.00
C SER A 147 -16.43 14.53 -27.96
N GLN A 148 -15.79 14.33 -29.12
CA GLN A 148 -14.36 14.05 -29.22
C GLN A 148 -13.51 15.23 -28.75
N GLN A 149 -13.90 16.46 -29.10
CA GLN A 149 -13.22 17.67 -28.63
C GLN A 149 -13.31 17.82 -27.11
N ILE A 150 -14.50 17.59 -26.52
CA ILE A 150 -14.69 17.63 -25.07
C ILE A 150 -13.84 16.56 -24.39
N ALA A 151 -13.81 15.33 -24.92
CA ALA A 151 -12.99 14.25 -24.37
C ALA A 151 -11.49 14.60 -24.39
N ALA A 152 -10.97 15.09 -25.52
CA ALA A 152 -9.58 15.49 -25.65
C ALA A 152 -9.22 16.66 -24.71
N ALA A 153 -10.10 17.65 -24.58
CA ALA A 153 -9.90 18.78 -23.64
C ALA A 153 -9.93 18.30 -22.18
N LYS A 154 -10.82 17.35 -21.86
CA LYS A 154 -10.88 16.73 -20.53
C LYS A 154 -9.57 16.03 -20.18
N ASP A 155 -9.04 15.18 -21.07
CA ASP A 155 -7.80 14.43 -20.81
C ASP A 155 -6.60 15.37 -20.57
N LYS A 156 -6.47 16.43 -21.37
CA LYS A 156 -5.45 17.48 -21.18
C LYS A 156 -5.62 18.20 -19.85
N TYR A 157 -6.86 18.51 -19.46
CA TYR A 157 -7.14 19.17 -18.20
C TYR A 157 -6.83 18.26 -16.99
N GLU A 158 -7.21 16.97 -17.05
CA GLU A 158 -6.86 15.99 -16.00
C GLU A 158 -5.34 15.83 -15.88
N TRP A 159 -4.61 15.83 -17.00
CA TRP A 159 -3.15 15.85 -16.99
C TRP A 159 -2.58 17.10 -16.31
N LEU A 160 -3.10 18.29 -16.62
CA LEU A 160 -2.69 19.55 -15.98
C LEU A 160 -2.97 19.51 -14.47
N VAL A 161 -4.15 19.04 -14.06
CA VAL A 161 -4.51 18.87 -12.65
C VAL A 161 -3.53 17.93 -11.95
N GLY A 162 -3.18 16.79 -12.56
CA GLY A 162 -2.18 15.87 -12.02
C GLY A 162 -0.77 16.46 -11.91
N ARG A 163 -0.43 17.42 -12.77
CA ARG A 163 0.85 18.13 -12.72
C ARG A 163 0.89 19.21 -11.64
N VAL A 164 -0.19 19.99 -11.49
CA VAL A 164 -0.25 21.14 -10.58
C VAL A 164 -0.57 20.71 -9.15
N VAL A 165 -1.50 19.77 -8.98
CA VAL A 165 -2.05 19.37 -7.69
C VAL A 165 -1.33 18.14 -7.19
N LYS A 166 -0.51 18.32 -6.15
CA LYS A 166 0.32 17.27 -5.54
C LYS A 166 -0.15 16.85 -4.16
N SER A 167 -0.90 17.71 -3.47
CA SER A 167 -1.44 17.43 -2.15
C SER A 167 -2.96 17.40 -2.17
N HIS A 168 -3.55 16.55 -1.33
CA HIS A 168 -4.99 16.50 -1.13
C HIS A 168 -5.52 17.67 -0.27
N HIS A 169 -4.61 18.46 0.35
CA HIS A 169 -4.93 19.69 1.09
C HIS A 169 -5.13 20.90 0.19
N GLU A 170 -4.88 20.78 -1.12
CA GLU A 170 -5.00 21.90 -2.03
C GLU A 170 -6.46 22.33 -2.23
N ALA A 171 -6.68 23.64 -2.21
CA ALA A 171 -8.01 24.24 -2.35
C ALA A 171 -8.27 24.72 -3.78
N TRP A 172 -9.51 24.52 -4.25
CA TRP A 172 -9.93 24.93 -5.60
C TRP A 172 -9.66 26.40 -5.94
N PRO A 173 -9.94 27.40 -5.08
CA PRO A 173 -9.72 28.81 -5.42
C PRO A 173 -8.26 29.12 -5.77
N ASP A 174 -7.31 28.50 -5.08
CA ASP A 174 -5.90 28.76 -5.31
C ASP A 174 -5.37 28.02 -6.52
N VAL A 175 -5.76 26.75 -6.67
CA VAL A 175 -5.38 25.93 -7.82
C VAL A 175 -5.97 26.46 -9.13
N SER A 176 -7.25 26.83 -9.13
CA SER A 176 -7.89 27.44 -10.32
C SER A 176 -7.25 28.76 -10.71
N ARG A 177 -6.79 29.58 -9.74
CA ARG A 177 -6.03 30.81 -10.03
C ARG A 177 -4.69 30.48 -10.69
N LYS A 178 -3.96 29.47 -10.20
CA LYS A 178 -2.69 29.01 -10.79
C LYS A 178 -2.85 28.47 -12.22
N MET A 179 -3.95 27.76 -12.49
CA MET A 179 -4.21 27.17 -13.81
C MET A 179 -4.86 28.14 -14.81
N ARG A 180 -5.27 29.34 -14.39
CA ARG A 180 -6.07 30.27 -15.21
C ARG A 180 -5.44 30.62 -16.56
N THR A 181 -4.12 30.70 -16.63
CA THR A 181 -3.36 31.04 -17.85
C THR A 181 -3.03 29.82 -18.71
N ALA A 182 -3.28 28.60 -18.22
CA ALA A 182 -2.96 27.38 -18.94
C ALA A 182 -4.01 27.13 -20.05
N PRO A 183 -3.59 26.85 -21.30
CA PRO A 183 -4.52 26.63 -22.40
C PRO A 183 -5.44 25.44 -22.16
N GLU A 184 -4.96 24.39 -21.49
CA GLU A 184 -5.76 23.18 -21.18
C GLU A 184 -6.92 23.51 -20.23
N TYR A 185 -6.69 24.40 -19.26
CA TYR A 185 -7.74 24.89 -18.36
C TYR A 185 -8.75 25.76 -19.09
N GLN A 186 -8.27 26.72 -19.90
CA GLN A 186 -9.12 27.63 -20.65
C GLN A 186 -10.02 26.89 -21.65
N GLU A 187 -9.45 25.94 -22.40
CA GLU A 187 -10.17 25.11 -23.38
C GLU A 187 -11.27 24.29 -22.69
N TYR A 188 -10.95 23.59 -21.59
CA TYR A 188 -11.94 22.77 -20.90
C TYR A 188 -13.04 23.60 -20.23
N VAL A 189 -12.69 24.73 -19.59
CA VAL A 189 -13.69 25.62 -18.98
C VAL A 189 -14.58 26.27 -20.03
N TYR A 190 -14.05 26.62 -21.21
CA TYR A 190 -14.85 27.13 -22.32
C TYR A 190 -15.89 26.11 -22.80
N LEU A 191 -15.49 24.84 -22.92
CA LEU A 191 -16.37 23.78 -23.43
C LEU A 191 -17.39 23.28 -22.40
N GLU A 192 -16.98 23.12 -21.13
CA GLU A 192 -17.72 22.36 -20.12
C GLU A 192 -18.06 23.18 -18.85
N GLY A 193 -17.48 24.37 -18.72
CA GLY A 193 -17.72 25.29 -17.61
C GLY A 193 -16.91 24.99 -16.34
N THR A 194 -16.77 26.02 -15.51
CA THR A 194 -15.97 25.99 -14.28
C THR A 194 -16.45 24.95 -13.25
N GLN A 195 -17.75 24.64 -13.21
CA GLN A 195 -18.29 23.66 -12.26
C GLN A 195 -17.85 22.24 -12.56
N LYS A 196 -17.81 21.83 -13.84
CA LYS A 196 -17.30 20.52 -14.23
C LYS A 196 -15.78 20.44 -14.02
N ALA A 197 -15.05 21.52 -14.30
CA ALA A 197 -13.63 21.62 -13.98
C ALA A 197 -13.34 21.45 -12.48
N LYS A 198 -14.12 22.11 -11.62
CA LYS A 198 -14.04 21.94 -10.15
C LYS A 198 -14.33 20.50 -9.73
N LYS A 199 -15.33 19.85 -10.34
CA LYS A 199 -15.67 18.45 -10.03
C LYS A 199 -14.51 17.50 -10.30
N LEU A 200 -13.86 17.61 -11.46
CA LEU A 200 -12.70 16.76 -11.80
C LEU A 200 -11.50 17.03 -10.86
N PHE A 201 -11.26 18.30 -10.53
CA PHE A 201 -10.26 18.65 -9.50
C PHE A 201 -10.55 17.98 -8.16
N LEU A 202 -11.79 18.05 -7.67
CA LEU A 202 -12.19 17.42 -6.42
C LEU A 202 -12.03 15.89 -6.48
N GLN A 203 -12.35 15.26 -7.61
CA GLN A 203 -12.13 13.83 -7.81
C GLN A 203 -10.64 13.45 -7.72
N HIS A 204 -9.75 14.26 -8.31
CA HIS A 204 -8.31 14.07 -8.19
C HIS A 204 -7.81 14.26 -6.75
N VAL A 205 -8.27 15.29 -6.04
CA VAL A 205 -7.94 15.51 -4.63
C VAL A 205 -8.38 14.32 -3.76
N GLN A 206 -9.58 13.78 -3.98
CA GLN A 206 -10.06 12.58 -3.28
C GLN A 206 -9.24 11.34 -3.62
N ARG A 207 -8.73 11.20 -4.86
CA ARG A 207 -7.78 10.14 -5.20
C ARG A 207 -6.47 10.29 -4.43
N LEU A 208 -5.90 11.49 -4.36
CA LEU A 208 -4.68 11.76 -3.59
C LEU A 208 -4.87 11.45 -2.09
N LYS A 209 -6.03 11.81 -1.50
CA LYS A 209 -6.34 11.49 -0.10
C LYS A 209 -6.33 9.97 0.14
N ARG A 210 -7.00 9.21 -0.73
CA ARG A 210 -7.02 7.73 -0.64
C ARG A 210 -5.63 7.12 -0.77
N GLU A 211 -4.83 7.59 -1.72
CA GLU A 211 -3.45 7.11 -1.89
C GLU A 211 -2.57 7.41 -0.68
N HIS A 212 -2.78 8.56 -0.03
CA HIS A 212 -2.07 8.94 1.19
C HIS A 212 -2.47 8.05 2.38
N ILE A 213 -3.77 7.83 2.60
CA ILE A 213 -4.28 6.89 3.61
C ILE A 213 -3.68 5.50 3.41
N GLU A 214 -3.71 4.97 2.19
CA GLU A 214 -3.16 3.63 1.91
C GLU A 214 -1.64 3.55 2.12
N ARG A 215 -0.90 4.64 1.86
CA ARG A 215 0.52 4.71 2.18
C ARG A 215 0.75 4.64 3.69
N ARG A 216 -0.01 5.40 4.49
CA ARG A 216 0.06 5.37 5.95
C ARG A 216 -0.33 4.01 6.51
N ARG A 217 -1.42 3.41 6.01
CA ARG A 217 -1.87 2.06 6.38
C ARG A 217 -0.76 1.02 6.22
N ARG A 218 -0.10 1.01 5.06
CA ARG A 218 1.04 0.11 4.81
C ARG A 218 2.20 0.34 5.77
N ALA A 219 2.53 1.59 6.08
CA ALA A 219 3.59 1.90 7.04
C ALA A 219 3.26 1.38 8.44
N TYR A 220 2.04 1.60 8.93
CA TYR A 220 1.60 1.10 10.24
C TYR A 220 1.58 -0.44 10.30
N LEU A 221 1.06 -1.11 9.27
CA LEU A 221 1.06 -2.57 9.20
C LEU A 221 2.47 -3.15 9.18
N ALA A 222 3.44 -2.46 8.56
CA ALA A 222 4.85 -2.88 8.59
C ALA A 222 5.50 -2.70 9.98
N LEU A 223 5.04 -1.72 10.77
CA LEU A 223 5.51 -1.47 12.13
C LEU A 223 4.87 -2.40 13.17
N LEU A 224 3.65 -2.87 12.89
CA LEU A 224 2.83 -3.65 13.82
C LEU A 224 3.54 -4.88 14.41
N PRO A 225 4.26 -5.73 13.65
CA PRO A 225 4.99 -6.86 14.23
C PRO A 225 6.01 -6.44 15.29
N GLN A 226 6.71 -5.31 15.09
CA GLN A 226 7.69 -4.81 16.05
C GLN A 226 7.00 -4.31 17.34
N ALA A 227 5.83 -3.68 17.20
CA ALA A 227 5.02 -3.28 18.34
C ALA A 227 4.54 -4.49 19.14
N LEU A 228 4.08 -5.55 18.46
CA LEU A 228 3.66 -6.80 19.11
C LEU A 228 4.83 -7.51 19.80
N ASP A 229 5.99 -7.60 19.17
CA ASP A 229 7.22 -8.14 19.76
C ASP A 229 7.64 -7.38 21.03
N ALA A 230 7.50 -6.05 21.04
CA ALA A 230 7.87 -5.22 22.18
C ALA A 230 6.86 -5.32 23.35
N LEU A 231 5.56 -5.40 23.05
CA LEU A 231 4.50 -5.41 24.07
C LEU A 231 4.22 -6.81 24.60
N VAL A 232 4.31 -7.83 23.76
CA VAL A 232 4.02 -9.23 24.10
C VAL A 232 5.02 -10.17 23.44
N PRO A 233 6.21 -10.33 24.04
CA PRO A 233 7.31 -11.11 23.47
C PRO A 233 7.17 -12.63 23.64
N ASP A 234 6.20 -13.10 24.44
CA ASP A 234 5.99 -14.52 24.73
C ASP A 234 4.50 -14.88 24.85
N LEU A 235 4.23 -16.18 24.91
CA LEU A 235 2.87 -16.73 24.91
C LEU A 235 2.19 -16.72 26.28
N ASP A 236 2.91 -16.52 27.38
CA ASP A 236 2.39 -16.86 28.71
C ASP A 236 1.18 -16.01 29.10
N GLU A 237 1.11 -14.77 28.62
CA GLU A 237 0.00 -13.86 28.88
C GLU A 237 -1.13 -13.93 27.84
N ILE A 238 -0.88 -14.41 26.61
CA ILE A 238 -1.84 -14.27 25.49
C ILE A 238 -2.39 -15.58 24.90
N ASP A 239 -1.73 -16.73 25.10
CA ASP A 239 -2.05 -17.97 24.38
C ASP A 239 -3.50 -18.47 24.60
N ARG A 240 -4.08 -18.18 25.77
CA ARG A 240 -5.44 -18.59 26.14
C ARG A 240 -6.46 -17.46 26.10
N LEU A 241 -6.05 -16.24 25.72
CA LEU A 241 -6.94 -15.11 25.68
C LEU A 241 -7.71 -15.09 24.37
N SER A 242 -8.98 -14.69 24.45
CA SER A 242 -9.72 -14.29 23.26
C SER A 242 -9.14 -12.99 22.71
N ARG A 243 -9.32 -12.73 21.41
CA ARG A 243 -8.86 -11.51 20.74
C ARG A 243 -9.17 -10.22 21.52
N ALA A 244 -10.43 -10.02 21.89
CA ALA A 244 -10.86 -8.86 22.66
C ALA A 244 -10.21 -8.73 24.06
N LYS A 245 -9.80 -9.85 24.67
CA LYS A 245 -9.06 -9.81 25.95
C LYS A 245 -7.59 -9.49 25.73
N ALA A 246 -7.00 -10.00 24.65
CA ALA A 246 -5.62 -9.69 24.28
C ALA A 246 -5.46 -8.20 23.91
N GLU A 247 -6.43 -7.61 23.21
CA GLU A 247 -6.45 -6.17 22.92
C GLU A 247 -6.50 -5.32 24.19
N LYS A 248 -7.37 -5.66 25.16
CA LYS A 248 -7.39 -5.00 26.47
C LYS A 248 -6.08 -5.16 27.25
N LEU A 249 -5.43 -6.31 27.11
CA LEU A 249 -4.13 -6.54 27.72
C LEU A 249 -3.06 -5.65 27.07
N LEU A 250 -3.06 -5.54 25.74
CA LEU A 250 -2.14 -4.65 25.00
C LEU A 250 -2.31 -3.20 25.45
N GLU A 251 -3.54 -2.72 25.56
CA GLU A 251 -3.86 -1.37 26.02
C GLU A 251 -3.36 -1.09 27.46
N ALA A 252 -3.33 -2.12 28.31
CA ALA A 252 -2.85 -2.02 29.69
C ALA A 252 -1.30 -2.08 29.82
N LYS A 253 -0.56 -2.35 28.75
CA LYS A 253 0.91 -2.44 28.82
C LYS A 253 1.55 -1.05 29.04
N PRO A 254 2.61 -0.95 29.88
CA PRO A 254 3.27 0.33 30.17
C PRO A 254 3.75 1.09 28.94
N ASP A 255 4.26 0.37 27.93
CA ASP A 255 4.78 0.94 26.69
C ASP A 255 3.74 1.07 25.58
N PHE A 256 2.45 0.83 25.86
CA PHE A 256 1.39 0.87 24.85
C PHE A 256 1.36 2.20 24.08
N LEU A 257 1.39 3.33 24.80
CA LEU A 257 1.32 4.67 24.21
C LEU A 257 2.56 5.06 23.38
N LYS A 258 3.66 4.30 23.49
CA LYS A 258 4.84 4.46 22.62
C LYS A 258 4.54 3.95 21.21
N TRP A 259 3.72 2.91 21.10
CA TRP A 259 3.45 2.19 19.85
C TRP A 259 2.08 2.53 19.25
N PHE A 260 1.07 2.74 20.09
CA PHE A 260 -0.32 2.88 19.67
C PHE A 260 -0.93 4.22 20.05
N VAL A 261 -1.96 4.60 19.29
CA VAL A 261 -2.87 5.71 19.61
C VAL A 261 -4.31 5.21 19.53
N VAL A 262 -5.12 5.55 20.53
CA VAL A 262 -6.55 5.21 20.57
C VAL A 262 -7.34 6.41 20.07
N LEU A 263 -8.19 6.18 19.07
CA LEU A 263 -9.09 7.19 18.49
C LEU A 263 -10.52 6.69 18.73
N GLU A 264 -11.27 7.39 19.58
CA GLU A 264 -12.47 6.82 20.21
C GLU A 264 -13.66 6.63 19.26
N GLU A 265 -14.05 7.65 18.49
CA GLU A 265 -15.36 7.64 17.80
C GLU A 265 -15.28 7.58 16.28
N THR A 266 -14.10 7.87 15.70
CA THR A 266 -13.93 7.96 14.25
C THR A 266 -12.76 7.11 13.79
N PRO A 267 -12.95 6.29 12.73
CA PRO A 267 -11.86 5.51 12.16
C PRO A 267 -10.67 6.40 11.85
N TRP A 268 -9.47 5.90 12.10
CA TRP A 268 -8.26 6.71 11.98
C TRP A 268 -8.12 7.38 10.60
N ASP A 269 -8.58 6.71 9.54
CA ASP A 269 -8.53 7.19 8.16
C ASP A 269 -9.53 8.33 7.82
N ALA A 270 -10.42 8.64 8.76
CA ALA A 270 -11.33 9.78 8.74
C ALA A 270 -10.90 10.94 9.66
N THR A 271 -9.86 10.75 10.48
CA THR A 271 -9.37 11.76 11.44
C THR A 271 -8.18 12.56 10.89
N SER A 272 -7.78 13.62 11.62
CA SER A 272 -6.55 14.37 11.32
C SER A 272 -5.26 13.55 11.54
N HIS A 273 -5.34 12.38 12.19
CA HIS A 273 -4.19 11.49 12.40
C HIS A 273 -3.57 11.00 11.08
N VAL A 274 -4.34 10.98 9.99
CA VAL A 274 -3.83 10.65 8.65
C VAL A 274 -2.72 11.61 8.21
N ASP A 275 -2.84 12.88 8.61
CA ASP A 275 -1.96 13.97 8.20
C ASP A 275 -0.89 14.32 9.23
N ASP A 276 -0.93 13.68 10.39
CA ASP A 276 0.07 13.84 11.43
C ASP A 276 1.36 13.10 11.04
N ALA A 277 2.29 13.83 10.45
CA ALA A 277 3.57 13.30 9.99
C ALA A 277 4.51 12.91 11.15
N ASP A 278 4.33 13.52 12.32
CA ASP A 278 5.21 13.35 13.48
C ASP A 278 4.79 12.16 14.34
N SER A 279 3.53 11.72 14.22
CA SER A 279 3.01 10.55 14.91
C SER A 279 3.25 9.28 14.10
N GLU A 280 4.25 8.49 14.50
CA GLU A 280 4.50 7.13 13.98
C GLU A 280 3.63 6.06 14.67
N ARG A 281 2.83 6.48 15.66
CA ARG A 281 1.99 5.58 16.45
C ARG A 281 0.88 4.96 15.60
N ILE A 282 0.76 3.65 15.75
CA ILE A 282 -0.21 2.82 15.07
C ILE A 282 -1.61 3.12 15.63
N PRO A 283 -2.59 3.47 14.79
CA PRO A 283 -3.98 3.54 15.23
C PRO A 283 -4.44 2.19 15.79
N PHE A 284 -4.96 2.17 17.02
CA PHE A 284 -5.32 0.93 17.68
C PHE A 284 -6.44 0.17 16.96
N ASP A 285 -7.39 0.91 16.36
CA ASP A 285 -8.46 0.39 15.49
C ASP A 285 -7.93 -0.34 14.24
N LEU A 286 -6.65 -0.16 13.87
CA LEU A 286 -6.02 -0.94 12.80
C LEU A 286 -5.96 -2.45 13.12
N LEU A 287 -5.90 -2.82 14.40
CA LEU A 287 -5.94 -4.22 14.84
C LEU A 287 -7.27 -4.91 14.55
N GLU A 288 -8.37 -4.15 14.41
CA GLU A 288 -9.69 -4.67 14.07
C GLU A 288 -9.82 -4.97 12.57
N THR A 289 -8.87 -4.52 11.75
CA THR A 289 -8.88 -4.78 10.31
C THR A 289 -8.40 -6.20 10.00
N PRO A 290 -8.86 -6.83 8.89
CA PRO A 290 -8.42 -8.17 8.51
C PRO A 290 -6.89 -8.30 8.36
N ALA A 291 -6.21 -7.23 7.92
CA ALA A 291 -4.75 -7.21 7.80
C ALA A 291 -4.07 -7.16 9.18
N GLY A 292 -4.62 -6.39 10.13
CA GLY A 292 -4.14 -6.36 11.51
C GLY A 292 -4.34 -7.68 12.24
N GLU A 293 -5.49 -8.34 12.02
CA GLU A 293 -5.78 -9.67 12.54
C GLU A 293 -4.80 -10.73 12.01
N GLN A 294 -4.55 -10.75 10.69
CA GLN A 294 -3.58 -11.67 10.08
C GLN A 294 -2.17 -11.51 10.67
N LEU A 295 -1.72 -10.27 10.87
CA LEU A 295 -0.40 -10.02 11.47
C LEU A 295 -0.33 -10.43 12.93
N TYR A 296 -1.43 -10.32 13.68
CA TYR A 296 -1.49 -10.81 15.04
C TYR A 296 -1.49 -12.35 15.11
N GLU A 297 -2.26 -13.03 14.26
CA GLU A 297 -2.23 -14.50 14.21
C GLU A 297 -0.85 -15.02 13.79
N ALA A 298 -0.19 -14.35 12.82
CA ALA A 298 1.19 -14.65 12.46
C ALA A 298 2.17 -14.44 13.63
N HIS A 299 1.93 -13.42 14.47
CA HIS A 299 2.70 -13.21 15.71
C HIS A 299 2.49 -14.36 16.70
N LEU A 300 1.25 -14.80 16.92
CA LEU A 300 0.96 -15.96 17.77
C LEU A 300 1.63 -17.24 17.27
N GLU A 301 1.56 -17.50 15.97
CA GLU A 301 2.20 -18.65 15.34
C GLU A 301 3.73 -18.61 15.51
N LYS A 302 4.35 -17.45 15.24
CA LYS A 302 5.78 -17.22 15.50
C LYS A 302 6.15 -17.58 16.94
N LEU A 303 5.40 -17.08 17.92
CA LEU A 303 5.69 -17.35 19.34
C LEU A 303 5.47 -18.82 19.72
N ARG A 304 4.46 -19.50 19.13
CA ARG A 304 4.23 -20.95 19.30
C ARG A 304 5.42 -21.75 18.78
N ASP A 305 5.93 -21.40 17.61
CA ASP A 305 7.11 -22.05 17.03
C ASP A 305 8.36 -21.79 17.87
N GLU A 306 8.57 -20.58 18.36
CA GLU A 306 9.69 -20.24 19.25
C GLU A 306 9.66 -21.04 20.55
N ARG A 307 8.49 -21.12 21.20
CA ARG A 307 8.27 -21.94 22.39
C ARG A 307 8.55 -23.41 22.10
N LYS A 308 7.99 -23.96 21.02
CA LYS A 308 8.18 -25.37 20.66
C LYS A 308 9.64 -25.68 20.35
N ARG A 309 10.35 -24.79 19.64
CA ARG A 309 11.80 -24.92 19.42
C ARG A 309 12.59 -24.89 20.73
N ALA A 310 12.19 -24.04 21.69
CA ALA A 310 12.82 -24.02 23.01
C ALA A 310 12.56 -25.31 23.81
N GLU A 311 11.34 -25.83 23.76
CA GLU A 311 10.97 -27.12 24.37
C GLU A 311 11.75 -28.28 23.76
N VAL A 312 11.85 -28.34 22.43
CA VAL A 312 12.64 -29.38 21.72
C VAL A 312 14.12 -29.29 22.07
N ARG A 313 14.70 -28.09 22.14
CA ARG A 313 16.10 -27.90 22.61
C ARG A 313 16.30 -28.45 24.02
N ARG A 314 15.33 -28.25 24.92
CA ARG A 314 15.39 -28.74 26.30
C ARG A 314 15.23 -30.25 26.35
N ALA A 315 14.22 -30.81 25.68
CA ALA A 315 13.97 -32.25 25.62
C ALA A 315 15.16 -33.00 25.01
N PHE A 316 15.82 -32.44 23.99
CA PHE A 316 17.03 -33.04 23.44
C PHE A 316 18.18 -33.07 24.47
N ARG A 317 18.40 -32.00 25.24
CA ARG A 317 19.40 -32.00 26.32
C ARG A 317 19.10 -33.05 27.38
N GLU A 318 17.84 -33.15 27.82
CA GLU A 318 17.38 -34.16 28.80
C GLU A 318 17.57 -35.59 28.24
N ASN A 319 17.34 -35.80 26.94
CA ASN A 319 17.60 -37.08 26.29
C ASN A 319 19.10 -37.43 26.23
N LEU A 320 19.98 -36.44 26.00
CA LEU A 320 21.43 -36.68 26.05
C LEU A 320 21.89 -37.12 27.43
N GLU A 321 21.41 -36.46 28.49
CA GLU A 321 21.76 -36.76 29.87
C GLU A 321 21.30 -38.15 30.34
N SER A 322 20.17 -38.65 29.80
CA SER A 322 19.60 -39.94 30.18
C SER A 322 19.99 -41.10 29.27
N SER A 323 20.61 -40.83 28.10
CA SER A 323 20.88 -41.85 27.10
C SER A 323 22.14 -42.67 27.41
N PRO A 324 22.03 -44.00 27.59
CA PRO A 324 23.19 -44.87 27.80
C PRO A 324 24.06 -45.00 26.53
N PHE A 325 23.55 -44.58 25.38
CA PHE A 325 24.25 -44.65 24.10
C PHE A 325 25.18 -43.46 23.87
N VAL A 326 25.16 -42.46 24.74
CA VAL A 326 26.03 -41.28 24.71
C VAL A 326 27.16 -41.49 25.71
N THR A 327 28.35 -41.81 25.21
CA THR A 327 29.55 -42.05 26.03
C THR A 327 30.67 -41.07 25.67
N PRO A 328 31.61 -40.80 26.60
CA PRO A 328 32.72 -39.86 26.34
C PRO A 328 33.49 -40.21 25.07
N GLY A 329 33.65 -39.22 24.18
CA GLY A 329 34.40 -39.37 22.92
C GLY A 329 33.65 -40.11 21.81
N LYS A 330 32.36 -40.43 21.98
CA LYS A 330 31.55 -40.99 20.89
C LYS A 330 31.22 -39.90 19.86
N PRO A 331 31.48 -40.14 18.55
CA PRO A 331 31.18 -39.15 17.52
C PRO A 331 29.68 -39.05 17.25
N TRP A 332 29.24 -37.89 16.74
CA TRP A 332 27.83 -37.60 16.43
C TRP A 332 27.23 -38.63 15.48
N GLU A 333 27.98 -39.02 14.44
CA GLU A 333 27.55 -39.91 13.37
C GLU A 333 27.16 -41.30 13.90
N GLU A 334 27.79 -41.75 14.98
CA GLU A 334 27.49 -43.02 15.65
C GLU A 334 26.39 -42.89 16.71
N ALA A 335 26.21 -41.71 17.30
CA ALA A 335 25.24 -41.49 18.37
C ALA A 335 23.87 -41.14 17.81
N ARG A 336 23.79 -40.38 16.71
CA ARG A 336 22.55 -39.79 16.18
C ARG A 336 21.44 -40.80 15.93
N SER A 337 21.75 -42.02 15.50
CA SER A 337 20.75 -43.07 15.26
C SER A 337 20.03 -43.56 16.53
N PHE A 338 20.58 -43.27 17.71
CA PHE A 338 20.02 -43.69 19.00
C PHE A 338 19.34 -42.55 19.77
N ILE A 339 19.68 -41.31 19.46
CA ILE A 339 19.23 -40.12 20.21
C ILE A 339 18.31 -39.20 19.40
N MET A 340 18.31 -39.32 18.07
CA MET A 340 17.42 -38.54 17.20
C MET A 340 16.11 -39.28 16.95
N ASN A 341 15.01 -38.53 16.87
CA ASN A 341 13.70 -39.02 16.49
C ASN A 341 13.07 -38.08 15.43
N GLU A 342 11.95 -38.51 14.83
CA GLU A 342 11.27 -37.74 13.79
C GLU A 342 10.81 -36.35 14.28
N GLU A 343 10.42 -36.23 15.56
CA GLU A 343 10.00 -34.96 16.15
C GLU A 343 11.14 -33.93 16.19
N PHE A 344 12.37 -34.35 16.47
CA PHE A 344 13.53 -33.46 16.49
C PHE A 344 13.85 -32.89 15.10
N TYR A 345 13.79 -33.73 14.05
CA TYR A 345 14.04 -33.26 12.68
C TYR A 345 13.02 -32.24 12.15
N LEU A 346 11.83 -32.17 12.75
CA LEU A 346 10.78 -31.23 12.34
C LEU A 346 11.02 -29.80 12.84
N TRP A 347 11.73 -29.62 13.95
CA TRP A 347 11.75 -28.33 14.67
C TRP A 347 13.10 -27.60 14.66
N LEU A 348 14.22 -28.30 14.53
CA LEU A 348 15.56 -27.70 14.50
C LEU A 348 16.43 -28.32 13.41
N ASP A 349 17.39 -27.56 12.90
CA ASP A 349 18.39 -28.05 11.95
C ASP A 349 19.42 -28.98 12.62
N GLU A 350 19.97 -29.94 11.86
CA GLU A 350 20.99 -30.88 12.36
C GLU A 350 22.20 -30.17 12.98
N SER A 351 22.62 -29.02 12.44
CA SER A 351 23.73 -28.23 12.96
C SER A 351 23.52 -27.77 14.40
N VAL A 352 22.27 -27.46 14.79
CA VAL A 352 21.91 -27.07 16.16
C VAL A 352 22.06 -28.26 17.10
N TYR A 353 21.66 -29.46 16.66
CA TYR A 353 21.82 -30.68 17.43
C TYR A 353 23.29 -31.07 17.60
N VAL A 354 24.09 -30.94 16.56
CA VAL A 354 25.55 -31.18 16.60
C VAL A 354 26.24 -30.23 17.59
N ASP A 355 25.87 -28.94 17.61
CA ASP A 355 26.41 -27.99 18.59
C ASP A 355 26.03 -28.35 20.03
N ILE A 356 24.76 -28.68 20.28
CA ILE A 356 24.30 -29.11 21.61
C ILE A 356 25.02 -30.40 22.04
N TYR A 357 25.15 -31.37 21.13
CA TYR A 357 25.84 -32.63 21.37
C TYR A 357 27.33 -32.42 21.65
N GLY A 358 28.01 -31.56 20.88
CA GLY A 358 29.42 -31.24 21.09
C GLY A 358 29.68 -30.60 22.45
N LYS A 359 28.82 -29.67 22.88
CA LYS A 359 28.88 -29.06 24.22
C LYS A 359 28.69 -30.10 25.32
N HIS A 360 27.73 -31.01 25.15
CA HIS A 360 27.48 -32.10 26.10
C HIS A 360 28.65 -33.11 26.13
N GLN A 361 29.18 -33.51 24.97
CA GLN A 361 30.36 -34.37 24.87
C GLN A 361 31.55 -33.78 25.59
N LYS A 362 31.81 -32.48 25.43
CA LYS A 362 32.90 -31.82 26.17
C LYS A 362 32.73 -31.99 27.68
N GLN A 363 31.53 -31.76 28.22
CA GLN A 363 31.24 -31.93 29.65
C GLN A 363 31.40 -33.37 30.12
N LEU A 364 30.94 -34.35 29.33
CA LEU A 364 31.11 -35.78 29.63
C LEU A 364 32.59 -36.19 29.65
N ILE A 365 33.37 -35.69 28.69
CA ILE A 365 34.80 -35.98 28.59
C ILE A 365 35.55 -35.38 29.77
N ASP A 366 35.28 -34.11 30.10
CA ASP A 366 35.95 -33.44 31.22
C ASP A 366 35.65 -34.17 32.55
N ARG A 367 34.39 -34.56 32.79
CA ARG A 367 34.01 -35.37 33.96
C ARG A 367 34.70 -36.75 33.97
N ALA A 368 34.71 -37.46 32.84
CA ALA A 368 35.35 -38.77 32.76
C ALA A 368 36.87 -38.71 32.99
N LYS A 369 37.51 -37.58 32.62
CA LYS A 369 38.93 -37.34 32.91
C LYS A 369 39.16 -37.09 34.41
N GLU A 370 38.28 -36.34 35.07
CA GLU A 370 38.32 -36.15 36.53
C GLU A 370 38.15 -37.49 37.26
N ASP A 371 37.12 -38.27 36.91
CA ASP A 371 36.87 -39.59 37.48
C ASP A 371 38.07 -40.53 37.26
N PHE A 372 38.66 -40.52 36.07
CA PHE A 372 39.84 -41.34 35.77
C PHE A 372 41.07 -40.88 36.57
N GLN A 373 41.24 -39.58 36.77
CA GLN A 373 42.31 -39.04 37.60
C GLN A 373 42.18 -39.45 39.07
N GLU A 374 40.95 -39.49 39.61
CA GLU A 374 40.68 -40.04 40.93
C GLU A 374 41.02 -41.54 41.01
N LEU A 375 40.63 -42.32 39.99
CA LEU A 375 41.01 -43.74 39.90
C LEU A 375 42.54 -43.92 39.96
N LEU A 376 43.30 -43.10 39.23
CA LEU A 376 44.77 -43.19 39.26
C LEU A 376 45.34 -42.91 40.66
N LEU A 377 44.75 -41.95 41.39
CA LEU A 377 45.15 -41.66 42.78
C LEU A 377 44.80 -42.82 43.73
N GLU A 378 43.63 -43.44 43.58
CA GLU A 378 43.23 -44.62 44.36
C GLU A 378 44.18 -45.80 44.15
N TYR A 379 44.69 -45.98 42.93
CA TYR A 379 45.65 -47.01 42.57
C TYR A 379 47.11 -46.51 42.56
N SER A 380 47.43 -45.51 43.41
CA SER A 380 48.78 -44.92 43.49
C SER A 380 49.90 -45.95 43.68
N GLU A 381 49.61 -47.09 44.32
CA GLU A 381 50.56 -48.19 44.51
C GLU A 381 51.11 -48.78 43.21
N LEU A 382 50.32 -48.74 42.13
CA LEU A 382 50.77 -49.21 40.82
C LEU A 382 51.96 -48.42 40.27
N PHE A 383 52.22 -47.24 40.81
CA PHE A 383 53.16 -46.27 40.26
C PHE A 383 54.46 -46.11 41.07
N TYR A 384 54.71 -46.85 42.16
CA TYR A 384 55.92 -46.66 43.00
C TYR A 384 57.22 -47.31 42.49
N GLU A 385 57.18 -48.13 41.43
CA GLU A 385 58.32 -48.98 40.98
C GLU A 385 58.89 -48.63 39.59
N LEU A 386 58.84 -47.37 39.15
CA LEU A 386 59.54 -46.89 37.96
C LEU A 386 60.99 -46.50 38.26
N GLU A 387 61.86 -46.73 37.27
CA GLU A 387 63.28 -46.35 37.30
C GLU A 387 63.45 -44.81 37.43
N LEU A 388 64.66 -44.37 37.78
CA LEU A 388 65.02 -42.97 38.11
C LEU A 388 64.64 -41.92 37.04
N ASP A 389 64.32 -42.32 35.81
CA ASP A 389 63.95 -41.42 34.71
C ASP A 389 62.44 -41.15 34.58
N ALA A 390 61.62 -41.72 35.48
CA ALA A 390 60.16 -41.54 35.53
C ALA A 390 59.43 -41.85 34.20
N LYS A 391 60.02 -42.71 33.36
CA LYS A 391 59.38 -43.18 32.12
C LYS A 391 58.85 -44.60 32.33
N PRO A 392 57.53 -44.83 32.21
CA PRO A 392 57.01 -46.17 32.32
C PRO A 392 57.48 -47.01 31.13
N SER A 393 58.09 -48.18 31.41
CA SER A 393 58.43 -49.14 30.37
C SER A 393 57.17 -49.65 29.67
N LYS A 394 57.31 -50.22 28.45
CA LYS A 394 56.18 -50.84 27.75
C LYS A 394 55.52 -51.93 28.59
N GLU A 395 56.30 -52.67 29.37
CA GLU A 395 55.82 -53.71 30.29
C GLU A 395 55.01 -53.10 31.42
N LYS A 396 55.47 -52.01 32.05
CA LYS A 396 54.72 -51.35 33.11
C LYS A 396 53.42 -50.71 32.63
N MET A 397 53.42 -50.10 31.43
CA MET A 397 52.18 -49.63 30.80
C MET A 397 51.20 -50.78 30.55
N GLY A 398 51.69 -51.97 30.19
CA GLY A 398 50.89 -53.19 30.09
C GLY A 398 50.26 -53.61 31.41
N VAL A 399 51.02 -53.58 32.51
CA VAL A 399 50.51 -53.89 33.87
C VAL A 399 49.44 -52.89 34.32
N ILE A 400 49.64 -51.60 34.07
CA ILE A 400 48.64 -50.56 34.40
C ILE A 400 47.35 -50.82 33.62
N GLN A 401 47.46 -51.18 32.33
CA GLN A 401 46.30 -51.50 31.49
C GLN A 401 45.61 -52.80 31.92
N GLU A 402 46.34 -53.80 32.41
CA GLU A 402 45.76 -55.05 32.91
C GLU A 402 44.99 -54.82 34.21
N VAL A 403 45.56 -54.06 35.15
CA VAL A 403 44.93 -53.81 36.46
C VAL A 403 43.75 -52.85 36.35
N LEU A 404 43.93 -51.71 35.67
CA LEU A 404 42.86 -50.72 35.52
C LEU A 404 41.89 -51.09 34.39
N GLY A 405 42.23 -52.05 33.53
CA GLY A 405 41.46 -52.40 32.34
C GLY A 405 40.02 -52.82 32.63
N GLU A 406 39.76 -53.38 33.81
CA GLU A 406 38.42 -53.80 34.23
C GLU A 406 37.58 -52.68 34.86
N GLU A 407 38.21 -51.59 35.30
CA GLU A 407 37.56 -50.46 35.97
C GLU A 407 36.64 -49.68 35.02
N GLN A 408 35.45 -49.34 35.50
CA GLN A 408 34.47 -48.61 34.69
C GLN A 408 34.97 -47.22 34.29
N ARG A 409 35.68 -46.53 35.18
CA ARG A 409 36.27 -45.20 34.93
C ARG A 409 37.40 -45.26 33.88
N PHE A 410 38.13 -46.37 33.80
CA PHE A 410 39.12 -46.62 32.73
C PHE A 410 38.44 -46.93 31.40
N LYS A 411 37.40 -47.78 31.41
CA LYS A 411 36.59 -48.13 30.23
C LYS A 411 35.83 -46.93 29.66
N ALA A 412 35.45 -45.95 30.51
CA ALA A 412 34.76 -44.74 30.09
C ALA A 412 35.55 -43.90 29.06
N LEU A 413 36.88 -43.93 29.11
CA LEU A 413 37.77 -43.24 28.17
C LEU A 413 38.27 -44.13 27.01
N GLN A 414 37.64 -45.28 26.74
CA GLN A 414 38.10 -46.22 25.70
C GLN A 414 38.21 -45.61 24.30
N LYS A 415 37.38 -44.61 23.98
CA LYS A 415 37.39 -43.90 22.68
C LYS A 415 38.38 -42.73 22.65
N LEU A 416 39.02 -42.42 23.77
CA LEU A 416 39.92 -41.29 23.99
C LEU A 416 41.27 -41.82 24.48
N GLN A 417 41.84 -42.75 23.71
CA GLN A 417 43.04 -43.48 24.11
C GLN A 417 44.24 -42.54 24.30
N ALA A 418 44.41 -41.54 23.43
CA ALA A 418 45.49 -40.58 23.54
C ALA A 418 45.38 -39.74 24.82
N GLU A 419 44.18 -39.28 25.17
CA GLU A 419 43.91 -38.53 26.39
C GLU A 419 44.09 -39.38 27.64
N ARG A 420 43.64 -40.64 27.59
CA ARG A 420 43.81 -41.60 28.69
C ARG A 420 45.30 -41.87 28.95
N ASP A 421 46.06 -42.16 27.90
CA ASP A 421 47.50 -42.41 28.00
C ASP A 421 48.24 -41.15 28.49
N ALA A 422 47.83 -39.96 28.03
CA ALA A 422 48.37 -38.69 28.52
C ALA A 422 48.08 -38.46 30.02
N LEU A 423 46.89 -38.82 30.52
CA LEU A 423 46.57 -38.72 31.94
C LEU A 423 47.39 -39.68 32.80
N VAL A 424 47.61 -40.92 32.33
CA VAL A 424 48.51 -41.88 33.00
C VAL A 424 49.93 -41.33 33.07
N LEU A 425 50.46 -40.82 31.95
CA LEU A 425 51.80 -40.24 31.90
C LEU A 425 51.93 -39.00 32.80
N LYS A 426 50.90 -38.14 32.82
CA LYS A 426 50.85 -36.98 33.71
C LYS A 426 50.87 -37.40 35.18
N HIS A 427 50.09 -38.44 35.53
CA HIS A 427 50.05 -38.97 36.88
C HIS A 427 51.39 -39.59 37.29
N VAL A 428 52.01 -40.39 36.43
CA VAL A 428 53.37 -40.91 36.63
C VAL A 428 54.35 -39.77 36.89
N HIS A 429 54.35 -38.74 36.04
CA HIS A 429 55.25 -37.61 36.21
C HIS A 429 55.02 -36.87 37.53
N PHE A 430 53.76 -36.75 37.98
CA PHE A 430 53.43 -36.18 39.28
C PHE A 430 53.96 -37.02 40.46
N VAL A 431 53.81 -38.34 40.43
CA VAL A 431 54.29 -39.24 41.50
C VAL A 431 55.81 -39.13 41.70
N TYR A 432 56.57 -38.99 40.61
CA TYR A 432 58.04 -38.92 40.67
C TYR A 432 58.59 -37.50 40.83
N HIS A 433 57.90 -36.51 40.27
CA HIS A 433 58.31 -35.11 40.29
C HIS A 433 57.10 -34.23 40.66
N PRO A 434 56.69 -34.24 41.94
CA PRO A 434 55.55 -33.45 42.40
C PRO A 434 55.93 -31.95 42.37
N THR A 435 55.31 -31.22 41.47
CA THR A 435 55.44 -29.77 41.30
C THR A 435 54.05 -29.17 41.09
N LYS A 436 53.92 -27.85 41.20
CA LYS A 436 52.65 -27.17 40.93
C LYS A 436 52.18 -27.39 39.48
N GLU A 437 53.11 -27.50 38.53
CA GLU A 437 52.82 -27.75 37.11
C GLU A 437 52.38 -29.19 36.84
N THR A 438 52.86 -30.15 37.63
CA THR A 438 52.51 -31.57 37.49
C THR A 438 51.30 -31.97 38.33
N CYS A 439 50.83 -31.10 39.22
CA CYS A 439 49.69 -31.38 40.08
C CYS A 439 48.44 -31.77 39.26
N PRO A 440 47.79 -32.92 39.57
CA PRO A 440 46.57 -33.35 38.91
C PRO A 440 45.42 -32.34 39.08
N SER A 441 45.37 -31.62 40.20
CA SER A 441 44.36 -30.59 40.48
C SER A 441 44.57 -29.28 39.73
N CYS A 442 45.65 -29.13 38.94
CA CYS A 442 45.93 -27.94 38.11
C CYS A 442 45.75 -26.62 38.90
N ALA A 443 44.83 -25.75 38.47
CA ALA A 443 44.55 -24.46 39.12
C ALA A 443 44.01 -24.57 40.56
N ALA A 444 43.49 -25.74 40.95
CA ALA A 444 43.05 -26.03 42.31
C ALA A 444 44.17 -26.59 43.20
N CYS A 445 45.39 -26.76 42.69
CA CYS A 445 46.56 -27.12 43.49
C CYS A 445 46.79 -26.11 44.63
N VAL A 446 47.07 -26.60 45.84
CA VAL A 446 47.33 -25.75 47.01
C VAL A 446 48.50 -24.80 46.75
N ASP A 447 49.60 -25.30 46.18
CA ASP A 447 50.79 -24.49 45.88
C ASP A 447 50.48 -23.36 44.88
N ALA A 448 49.67 -23.65 43.85
CA ALA A 448 49.22 -22.65 42.89
C ALA A 448 48.27 -21.61 43.51
N ARG A 449 47.38 -22.03 44.42
CA ARG A 449 46.45 -21.11 45.11
C ARG A 449 47.17 -20.22 46.13
N VAL A 450 48.20 -20.73 46.79
CA VAL A 450 49.03 -19.95 47.71
C VAL A 450 49.80 -18.86 46.94
N GLU A 451 50.34 -19.18 45.76
CA GLU A 451 51.00 -18.17 44.89
C GLU A 451 50.05 -17.10 44.33
N GLN A 452 48.75 -17.39 44.17
CA GLN A 452 47.77 -16.39 43.72
C GLN A 452 47.29 -15.45 44.84
N LEU A 453 47.48 -15.85 46.10
CA LEU A 453 47.07 -15.09 47.29
C LEU A 453 48.22 -14.27 47.91
N LEU A 454 49.47 -14.58 47.53
CA LEU A 454 50.68 -13.82 47.83
C LEU A 454 50.95 -12.82 46.69
#